data_AF-S3CJ05-F1
#
_entry.id   AF-S3CJ05-F1
#
_cell.length_a   1.000
_cell.length_b   1.000
_cell.length_c   1.000
_cell.angle_alpha   90.00
_cell.angle_beta   90.00
_cell.angle_gamma   90.00
#
_symmetry.space_group_name_H-M   'P 1'
#
loop_
_entity.id
_entity.type
_entity.pdbx_description
1 polymer ?
#
loop_
_entity_poly.entity_id
_entity_poly.type
_entity_poly.pdbx_seq_one_letter_code
_entity_poly.pdbx_strand_id
1 'polypeptide(L)'
;MVFGVPSSPSMEALRKEVGNSLTWDSSSKVSRSLSKWKQIATHVLVSLLTASICWLYFTNSSTLTNKALAPASKLLHCGNSTAEARALGCEFDPLTVAWIPEPCINHQITKEFIAEYPWEAFSDRTSNELIVKDQMSE
;
A
#
# COMPACT_ATOMS: atom_id res chain seq x y z
N MET A 1 82.52 39.27 35.47
CA MET A 1 83.07 39.10 34.11
C MET A 1 83.27 37.59 33.94
N VAL A 2 82.77 36.87 32.95
CA VAL A 2 82.52 37.17 31.54
C VAL A 2 81.26 36.39 31.11
N PHE A 3 80.41 37.01 30.31
CA PHE A 3 79.27 36.37 29.67
C PHE A 3 79.76 35.31 28.67
N GLY A 4 79.46 34.04 28.90
CA GLY A 4 79.73 32.95 27.95
C GLY A 4 78.59 32.83 26.95
N VAL A 5 78.86 33.18 25.69
CA VAL A 5 77.96 33.03 24.54
C VAL A 5 77.62 31.54 24.34
N PRO A 6 76.34 31.16 24.11
CA PRO A 6 76.00 29.76 23.83
C PRO A 6 76.57 29.33 22.49
N SER A 7 77.23 28.17 22.45
CA SER A 7 77.77 27.56 21.25
C SER A 7 76.66 27.19 20.27
N SER A 8 76.87 27.56 19.01
CA SER A 8 75.97 27.30 17.88
C SER A 8 75.82 25.79 17.64
N PRO A 9 74.59 25.28 17.39
CA PRO A 9 74.38 23.87 17.07
C PRO A 9 75.04 23.48 15.73
N SER A 10 75.60 22.27 15.64
CA SER A 10 76.18 21.75 14.39
C SER A 10 75.14 21.73 13.26
N MET A 11 75.58 22.12 12.07
CA MET A 11 74.81 22.08 10.82
C MET A 11 74.26 20.69 10.49
N GLU A 12 74.84 19.61 11.04
CA GLU A 12 74.34 18.25 10.88
C GLU A 12 73.06 17.98 11.68
N ALA A 13 72.90 18.63 12.84
CA ALA A 13 71.68 18.54 13.64
C ALA A 13 70.51 19.27 12.95
N LEU A 14 70.78 20.46 12.40
CA LEU A 14 69.79 21.21 11.61
C LEU A 14 69.42 20.50 10.30
N ARG A 15 70.38 19.84 9.63
CA ARG A 15 70.12 19.04 8.43
C ARG A 15 69.19 17.85 8.71
N LYS A 16 69.32 17.20 9.88
CA LYS A 16 68.43 16.09 10.26
C LYS A 16 67.00 16.55 10.57
N GLU A 17 66.84 17.67 11.28
CA GLU A 17 65.49 18.22 11.54
C GLU A 17 64.78 18.68 10.26
N VAL A 18 65.50 19.38 9.37
CA VAL A 18 64.95 19.83 8.09
C VAL A 18 64.64 18.63 7.18
N GLY A 19 65.48 17.59 7.18
CA GLY A 19 65.25 16.36 6.42
C GLY A 19 64.02 15.57 6.89
N ASN A 20 63.72 15.59 8.20
CA ASN A 20 62.56 14.89 8.75
C ASN A 20 61.25 15.68 8.52
N SER A 21 61.31 17.01 8.52
CA SER A 21 60.16 17.91 8.31
C SER A 21 59.69 17.97 6.85
N LEU A 22 60.58 17.73 5.89
CA LEU A 22 60.23 17.74 4.44
C LEU A 22 59.53 16.48 3.95
N THR A 23 59.37 15.44 4.78
CA THR A 23 58.49 14.31 4.49
C THR A 23 57.03 14.64 4.85
N TRP A 24 56.55 15.79 4.38
CA TRP A 24 55.15 16.16 4.54
C TRP A 24 54.26 15.23 3.70
N ASP A 25 53.45 14.47 4.44
CA ASP A 25 52.22 13.74 4.15
C ASP A 25 51.40 14.17 2.90
N SER A 26 51.97 14.08 1.71
CA SER A 26 51.25 14.27 0.43
C SER A 26 50.57 12.97 -0.02
N SER A 27 51.20 11.82 0.21
CA SER A 27 50.69 10.51 -0.20
C SER A 27 49.40 10.10 0.52
N SER A 28 49.22 10.41 1.81
CA SER A 28 47.97 10.02 2.49
C SER A 28 46.80 10.91 2.11
N LYS A 29 47.02 12.20 1.82
CA LYS A 29 45.96 13.12 1.35
C LYS A 29 45.53 12.81 -0.08
N VAL A 30 46.47 12.48 -0.96
CA VAL A 30 46.15 12.05 -2.34
C VAL A 30 45.39 10.71 -2.32
N SER A 31 45.82 9.75 -1.50
CA SER A 31 45.14 8.45 -1.32
C SER A 31 43.73 8.58 -0.72
N ARG A 32 43.56 9.43 0.31
CA ARG A 32 42.26 9.75 0.93
C ARG A 32 41.35 10.60 0.04
N SER A 33 41.93 11.38 -0.88
CA SER A 33 41.17 12.16 -1.86
C SER A 33 40.64 11.24 -2.96
N LEU A 34 41.50 10.45 -3.62
CA LEU A 34 41.10 9.52 -4.68
C LEU A 34 40.08 8.48 -4.21
N SER A 35 40.15 8.02 -2.96
CA SER A 35 39.13 7.11 -2.39
C SER A 35 37.78 7.80 -2.19
N LYS A 36 37.76 9.07 -1.77
CA LYS A 36 36.53 9.87 -1.65
C LYS A 36 35.92 10.16 -3.01
N TRP A 37 36.72 10.49 -4.02
CA TRP A 37 36.22 10.70 -5.40
C TRP A 37 35.64 9.41 -5.99
N LYS A 38 36.25 8.25 -5.71
CA LYS A 38 35.69 6.94 -6.06
C LYS A 38 34.38 6.65 -5.34
N GLN A 39 34.29 6.93 -4.03
CA GLN A 39 33.07 6.75 -3.25
C GLN A 39 31.92 7.66 -3.76
N ILE A 40 32.21 8.94 -4.02
CA ILE A 40 31.24 9.88 -4.58
C ILE A 40 30.76 9.41 -5.96
N ALA A 41 31.68 9.01 -6.84
CA ALA A 41 31.32 8.47 -8.16
C ALA A 41 30.44 7.22 -8.04
N THR A 42 30.77 6.30 -7.13
CA THR A 42 29.94 5.10 -6.87
C THR A 42 28.55 5.47 -6.37
N HIS A 43 28.42 6.42 -5.43
CA HIS A 43 27.11 6.84 -4.91
C HIS A 43 26.26 7.52 -5.99
N VAL A 44 26.86 8.34 -6.85
CA VAL A 44 26.17 8.97 -8.00
C VAL A 44 25.70 7.91 -8.99
N LEU A 45 26.52 6.90 -9.28
CA LEU A 45 26.12 5.81 -10.18
C LEU A 45 24.97 4.98 -9.60
N VAL A 46 25.03 4.64 -8.31
CA VAL A 46 23.96 3.87 -7.64
C VAL A 46 22.66 4.67 -7.60
N SER A 47 22.71 5.97 -7.29
CA SER A 47 21.49 6.80 -7.25
C SER A 47 20.84 7.00 -8.62
N LEU A 48 21.64 7.11 -9.68
CA LEU A 48 21.13 7.18 -11.05
C LEU A 48 20.48 5.86 -11.49
N LEU A 49 21.10 4.72 -11.12
CA LEU A 49 20.54 3.40 -11.42
C LEU A 49 19.22 3.15 -10.68
N THR A 50 19.14 3.50 -9.39
CA THR A 50 17.90 3.33 -8.61
C THR A 50 16.79 4.24 -9.11
N ALA A 51 17.11 5.50 -9.47
CA ALA A 51 16.14 6.42 -10.06
C ALA A 51 15.59 5.90 -11.40
N SER A 52 16.47 5.37 -12.28
CA SER A 52 16.07 4.77 -13.56
C SER A 52 15.15 3.56 -13.37
N ILE A 53 15.49 2.67 -12.44
CA ILE A 53 14.69 1.48 -12.11
C ILE A 53 13.31 1.88 -11.56
N CYS A 54 13.25 2.84 -10.62
CA CYS A 54 11.98 3.37 -10.11
C CYS A 54 11.13 4.01 -11.22
N TRP A 55 11.76 4.68 -12.17
CA TRP A 55 11.07 5.27 -13.32
C TRP A 55 10.47 4.20 -14.24
N LEU A 56 11.20 3.11 -14.49
CA LEU A 56 10.70 1.95 -15.24
C LEU A 56 9.51 1.30 -14.52
N TYR A 57 9.57 1.10 -13.20
CA TYR A 57 8.44 0.55 -12.44
C TYR A 57 7.23 1.49 -12.42
N PHE A 58 7.45 2.80 -12.25
CA PHE A 58 6.37 3.79 -12.20
C PHE A 58 5.70 3.99 -13.57
N THR A 59 6.48 4.02 -14.65
CA THR A 59 5.93 4.10 -16.02
C THR A 59 5.27 2.78 -16.44
N ASN A 60 5.82 1.63 -16.03
CA ASN A 60 5.19 0.32 -16.27
C ASN A 60 3.93 0.09 -15.41
N SER A 61 3.79 0.81 -14.29
CA SER A 61 2.58 0.78 -13.44
C SER A 61 1.36 1.43 -14.11
N SER A 62 1.50 2.00 -15.31
CA SER A 62 0.41 2.64 -16.03
C SER A 62 -0.28 1.72 -17.05
N THR A 63 -0.66 0.50 -16.65
CA THR A 63 -1.68 -0.29 -17.39
C THR A 63 -2.53 -1.19 -16.48
N LEU A 64 -3.08 -0.62 -15.40
CA LEU A 64 -4.34 -1.11 -14.81
C LEU A 64 -5.41 -0.03 -14.92
N THR A 65 -5.56 0.53 -16.12
CA THR A 65 -6.75 1.28 -16.51
C THR A 65 -7.41 0.56 -17.67
N ASN A 66 -7.76 -0.71 -17.45
CA ASN A 66 -9.02 -1.17 -18.00
C ASN A 66 -10.11 -0.32 -17.34
N LYS A 67 -10.38 0.87 -17.89
CA LYS A 67 -11.75 1.38 -17.90
C LYS A 67 -12.54 0.39 -18.74
N ALA A 68 -12.80 -0.79 -18.17
CA ALA A 68 -13.98 -1.53 -18.55
C ALA A 68 -15.09 -0.52 -18.34
N LEU A 69 -15.69 -0.05 -19.44
CA LEU A 69 -16.96 0.62 -19.38
C LEU A 69 -17.84 -0.33 -18.59
N ALA A 70 -18.09 -0.03 -17.32
CA ALA A 70 -18.91 -0.87 -16.48
C ALA A 70 -20.19 -1.09 -17.29
N PRO A 71 -20.62 -2.36 -17.51
CA PRO A 71 -21.85 -2.61 -18.22
C PRO A 71 -22.91 -1.73 -17.57
N ALA A 72 -23.72 -1.03 -18.38
CA ALA A 72 -24.76 -0.15 -17.86
C ALA A 72 -25.57 -0.94 -16.82
N SER A 73 -25.38 -0.60 -15.54
CA SER A 73 -25.99 -1.37 -14.46
C SER A 73 -27.48 -1.07 -14.49
N LYS A 74 -28.27 -2.07 -14.85
CA LYS A 74 -29.73 -1.95 -14.78
C LYS A 74 -30.12 -1.97 -13.30
N LEU A 75 -30.79 -0.92 -12.85
CA LEU A 75 -31.41 -0.93 -11.53
C LEU A 75 -32.56 -1.96 -11.54
N LEU A 76 -32.48 -2.95 -10.65
CA LEU A 76 -33.56 -3.89 -10.40
C LEU A 76 -34.38 -3.36 -9.21
N HIS A 77 -35.69 -3.47 -9.30
CA HIS A 77 -36.62 -3.08 -8.24
C HIS A 77 -37.72 -4.13 -8.12
N CYS A 78 -38.40 -4.17 -6.98
CA CYS A 78 -39.51 -5.08 -6.72
C CYS A 78 -40.87 -4.37 -6.64
N GLY A 79 -40.92 -3.09 -7.02
CA GLY A 79 -42.15 -2.31 -6.98
C GLY A 79 -42.47 -1.87 -5.55
N ASN A 80 -43.74 -1.62 -5.28
CA ASN A 80 -44.27 -1.15 -3.99
C ASN A 80 -45.39 -2.05 -3.44
N SER A 81 -45.58 -3.22 -4.05
CA SER A 81 -46.59 -4.18 -3.60
C SER A 81 -46.13 -5.60 -3.85
N THR A 82 -46.60 -6.51 -3.00
CA THR A 82 -46.38 -7.96 -3.14
C THR A 82 -46.76 -8.49 -4.53
N ALA A 83 -47.80 -7.92 -5.16
CA ALA A 83 -48.23 -8.31 -6.50
C ALA A 83 -47.22 -7.85 -7.57
N GLU A 84 -46.71 -6.62 -7.46
CA GLU A 84 -45.68 -6.10 -8.36
C GLU A 84 -44.36 -6.86 -8.19
N ALA A 85 -43.94 -7.13 -6.95
CA ALA A 85 -42.72 -7.88 -6.66
C ALA A 85 -42.74 -9.25 -7.33
N ARG A 86 -43.85 -9.97 -7.22
CA ARG A 86 -44.04 -11.26 -7.90
C ARG A 86 -44.05 -11.11 -9.42
N ALA A 87 -44.73 -10.11 -9.95
CA ALA A 87 -44.76 -9.85 -11.39
C ALA A 87 -43.36 -9.52 -11.95
N LEU A 88 -42.49 -8.94 -11.13
CA LEU A 88 -41.10 -8.61 -11.46
C LEU A 88 -40.11 -9.75 -11.20
N GLY A 89 -40.57 -10.90 -10.69
CA GLY A 89 -39.71 -12.05 -10.40
C GLY A 89 -38.85 -11.87 -9.14
N CYS A 90 -39.29 -11.04 -8.21
CA CYS A 90 -38.65 -10.92 -6.91
C CYS A 90 -39.11 -12.03 -5.96
N GLU A 91 -38.21 -12.39 -5.04
CA GLU A 91 -38.47 -13.33 -3.96
C GLU A 91 -38.35 -12.63 -2.62
N PHE A 92 -39.25 -12.93 -1.69
CA PHE A 92 -39.14 -12.45 -0.33
C PHE A 92 -37.91 -13.08 0.35
N ASP A 93 -37.14 -12.31 1.10
CA ASP A 93 -36.02 -12.80 1.90
C ASP A 93 -36.30 -12.55 3.40
N PRO A 94 -36.51 -13.61 4.21
CA PRO A 94 -36.80 -13.46 5.63
C PRO A 94 -35.62 -12.89 6.44
N LEU A 95 -34.39 -12.93 5.91
CA LEU A 95 -33.22 -12.39 6.59
C LEU A 95 -33.21 -10.85 6.58
N THR A 96 -33.60 -10.27 5.45
CA THR A 96 -33.70 -8.81 5.26
C THR A 96 -35.11 -8.28 5.44
N VAL A 97 -36.11 -9.18 5.54
CA VAL A 97 -37.55 -8.87 5.62
C VAL A 97 -37.96 -7.96 4.45
N ALA A 98 -37.53 -8.31 3.24
CA ALA A 98 -37.76 -7.52 2.03
C ALA A 98 -37.92 -8.38 0.78
N TRP A 99 -38.55 -7.83 -0.26
CA TRP A 99 -38.57 -8.43 -1.60
C TRP A 99 -37.26 -8.12 -2.34
N ILE A 100 -36.55 -9.16 -2.77
CA ILE A 100 -35.25 -9.06 -3.43
C ILE A 100 -35.34 -9.62 -4.85
N PRO A 101 -34.76 -8.96 -5.87
CA PRO A 101 -34.65 -9.53 -7.20
C PRO A 101 -33.88 -10.86 -7.18
N GLU A 102 -34.31 -11.85 -7.95
CA GLU A 102 -33.66 -13.17 -8.05
C GLU A 102 -32.12 -13.13 -8.18
N PRO A 103 -31.49 -12.29 -9.02
CA PRO A 103 -30.02 -12.28 -9.12
C PRO A 103 -29.31 -11.72 -7.88
N CYS A 104 -30.05 -11.11 -6.96
CA CYS A 104 -29.52 -10.48 -5.75
C CYS A 104 -29.78 -11.31 -4.49
N ILE A 105 -30.72 -12.26 -4.51
CA ILE A 105 -31.04 -13.07 -3.34
C ILE A 105 -29.95 -14.13 -3.10
N ASN A 106 -29.44 -14.21 -1.88
CA ASN A 106 -28.48 -15.25 -1.51
C ASN A 106 -29.21 -16.48 -0.98
N HIS A 107 -29.66 -17.34 -1.89
CA HIS A 107 -30.39 -18.55 -1.52
C HIS A 107 -29.64 -19.45 -0.53
N GLN A 108 -28.31 -19.48 -0.55
CA GLN A 108 -27.54 -20.34 0.35
C GLN A 108 -27.71 -19.87 1.80
N ILE A 109 -27.47 -18.59 2.06
CA ILE A 109 -27.58 -18.01 3.40
C ILE A 109 -29.05 -18.01 3.86
N THR A 110 -29.99 -17.68 2.98
CA THR A 110 -31.42 -17.71 3.32
C THR A 110 -31.85 -19.14 3.71
N LYS A 111 -31.38 -20.18 3.01
CA LYS A 111 -31.67 -21.58 3.37
C LYS A 111 -31.03 -21.97 4.69
N GLU A 112 -29.78 -21.60 4.92
CA GLU A 112 -29.08 -21.85 6.19
C GLU A 112 -29.80 -21.18 7.36
N PHE A 113 -30.24 -19.94 7.19
CA PHE A 113 -31.02 -19.21 8.19
C PHE A 113 -32.33 -19.92 8.52
N ILE A 114 -33.11 -20.32 7.51
CA ILE A 114 -34.39 -21.02 7.71
C ILE A 114 -34.20 -22.41 8.34
N ALA A 115 -33.09 -23.09 8.01
CA ALA A 115 -32.79 -24.41 8.55
C ALA A 115 -32.45 -24.36 10.04
N GLU A 116 -31.70 -23.35 10.47
CA GLU A 116 -31.33 -23.17 11.89
C GLU A 116 -32.44 -22.50 12.70
N TYR A 117 -33.14 -21.54 12.08
CA TYR A 117 -34.22 -20.78 12.68
C TYR A 117 -35.46 -20.91 11.80
N PRO A 118 -36.43 -21.76 12.18
CA PRO A 118 -37.72 -21.88 11.49
C PRO A 118 -38.48 -20.56 11.60
N TRP A 119 -38.18 -19.65 10.67
CA TRP A 119 -38.74 -18.31 10.68
C TRP A 119 -40.23 -18.40 10.33
N GLU A 120 -41.05 -17.88 11.23
CA GLU A 120 -42.50 -17.82 11.11
C GLU A 120 -42.94 -16.36 11.12
N ALA A 121 -43.89 -16.02 10.26
CA ALA A 121 -44.52 -14.72 10.25
C ALA A 121 -46.03 -14.89 10.35
N PHE A 122 -46.66 -13.93 11.02
CA PHE A 122 -48.07 -13.98 11.37
C PHE A 122 -48.81 -12.76 10.81
N SER A 123 -50.04 -12.96 10.34
CA SER A 123 -50.90 -11.88 9.81
C SER A 123 -51.49 -11.03 10.93
N ASP A 124 -51.54 -11.60 12.13
CA ASP A 124 -52.17 -11.03 13.29
C ASP A 124 -51.16 -10.79 14.41
N ARG A 125 -51.46 -9.79 15.25
CA ARG A 125 -50.64 -9.47 16.43
C ARG A 125 -50.69 -10.55 17.51
N THR A 126 -51.65 -11.46 17.44
CA THR A 126 -51.85 -12.53 18.43
C THR A 126 -51.13 -13.81 18.03
N SER A 127 -50.48 -13.84 16.86
CA SER A 127 -49.67 -14.98 16.37
C SER A 127 -50.46 -16.27 16.21
N ASN A 128 -51.70 -16.16 15.72
CA ASN A 128 -52.58 -17.32 15.50
C ASN A 128 -52.65 -17.74 14.03
N GLU A 129 -52.36 -16.84 13.10
CA GLU A 129 -52.47 -17.11 11.66
C GLU A 129 -51.12 -16.91 10.97
N LEU A 130 -50.54 -18.00 10.49
CA LEU A 130 -49.28 -17.99 9.76
C LEU A 130 -49.46 -17.42 8.35
N ILE A 131 -48.59 -16.49 7.96
CA ILE A 131 -48.50 -15.98 6.60
C ILE A 131 -47.53 -16.83 5.80
N VAL A 132 -47.96 -17.25 4.61
CA VAL A 132 -47.08 -17.89 3.64
C VAL A 132 -46.14 -16.84 3.04
N LYS A 133 -44.86 -17.18 2.92
CA LYS A 133 -43.77 -16.30 2.44
C LYS A 133 -44.12 -15.46 1.19
N ASP A 134 -44.93 -15.99 0.29
CA ASP A 134 -45.34 -15.35 -0.97
C ASP A 134 -46.42 -14.26 -0.81
N GLN A 135 -47.02 -14.15 0.38
CA GLN A 135 -48.06 -13.18 0.73
C GLN A 135 -47.53 -12.02 1.60
N MET A 136 -46.22 -11.98 1.88
CA MET A 136 -45.63 -10.95 2.74
C MET A 136 -45.77 -9.56 2.10
N SER A 137 -46.32 -8.62 2.85
CA SER A 137 -46.25 -7.19 2.52
C SER A 137 -44.90 -6.64 2.96
N GLU A 138 -44.41 -5.65 2.21
CA GLU A 138 -43.25 -4.82 2.60
C GLU A 138 -43.47 -4.10 3.94
#